data_AF-A0A5B0FNX8-F1
#
_entry.id   AF-A0A5B0FNX8-F1
#
_cell.length_a   1.000
_cell.length_b   1.000
_cell.length_c   1.000
_cell.angle_alpha   90.00
_cell.angle_beta   90.00
_cell.angle_gamma   90.00
#
_symmetry.space_group_name_H-M   'P 1'
#
loop_
_entity.id
_entity.type
_entity.pdbx_description
1 polymer ?
#
loop_
_entity_poly.entity_id
_entity_poly.type
_entity_poly.pdbx_seq_one_letter_code
_entity_poly.pdbx_strand_id
1 'polypeptide(L)'
;MHSTIESIAPIFQTAIPEFWGEHKQDSSFMESLQFVIRACPALQFGDCHWRTISENGTDFMLPEDAENLPAHVIAWSRILDGKELLCAVNLHRQQQCVVYVTIDYDLQVSNSKLNRLFGPDNTPTELNVEDRNGKCVRLTIPPDSLVIYG
;
A
#
# COMPACT_ATOMS: atom_id res chain seq x y z
N MET A 1 18.99 8.34 -0.94
CA MET A 1 19.06 7.61 -2.22
C MET A 1 17.71 7.84 -2.89
N HIS A 2 17.63 8.71 -3.90
CA HIS A 2 16.38 8.97 -4.62
C HIS A 2 16.07 7.74 -5.48
N SER A 3 15.10 6.91 -5.07
CA SER A 3 14.53 5.89 -5.94
C SER A 3 13.65 6.63 -6.95
N THR A 4 14.14 6.71 -8.19
CA THR A 4 13.38 7.20 -9.34
C THR A 4 12.26 6.20 -9.63
N ILE A 5 11.07 6.69 -9.96
CA ILE A 5 9.82 5.96 -10.27
C ILE A 5 9.95 4.96 -11.46
N GLU A 6 11.14 4.77 -12.03
CA GLU A 6 11.33 4.24 -13.38
C GLU A 6 11.48 2.72 -13.50
N SER A 7 11.60 1.97 -12.41
CA SER A 7 11.55 0.52 -12.49
C SER A 7 10.42 0.00 -11.61
N ILE A 8 9.43 -0.63 -12.22
CA ILE A 8 8.55 -1.60 -11.56
C ILE A 8 8.65 -2.87 -12.40
N ALA A 9 8.59 -4.03 -11.76
CA ALA A 9 8.75 -5.27 -12.48
C ALA A 9 7.70 -5.43 -13.61
N PRO A 10 8.06 -6.13 -14.71
CA PRO A 10 7.21 -6.21 -15.89
C PRO A 10 5.77 -6.69 -15.63
N ILE A 11 5.58 -7.60 -14.67
CA ILE A 11 4.25 -8.09 -14.29
C ILE A 11 3.31 -6.97 -13.82
N PHE A 12 3.85 -5.96 -13.14
CA PHE A 12 3.09 -4.84 -12.62
C PHE A 12 2.77 -3.78 -13.67
N GLN A 13 3.55 -3.71 -14.76
CA GLN A 13 3.32 -2.77 -15.86
C GLN A 13 1.99 -3.04 -16.58
N THR A 14 1.54 -4.30 -16.61
CA THR A 14 0.23 -4.68 -17.18
C THR A 14 -0.86 -4.73 -16.12
N ALA A 15 -0.58 -5.30 -14.94
CA ALA A 15 -1.59 -5.52 -13.91
C ALA A 15 -2.13 -4.22 -13.30
N ILE A 16 -1.31 -3.18 -13.15
CA ILE A 16 -1.76 -1.89 -12.60
C ILE A 16 -2.77 -1.20 -13.55
N PRO A 17 -2.49 -1.03 -14.86
CA PRO A 17 -3.49 -0.50 -15.80
C PRO A 17 -4.80 -1.28 -15.81
N GLU A 18 -4.75 -2.61 -15.75
CA GLU A 18 -5.95 -3.45 -15.69
C GLU A 18 -6.77 -3.18 -14.43
N PHE A 19 -6.13 -3.20 -13.26
CA PHE A 19 -6.76 -2.86 -11.98
C PHE A 19 -7.51 -1.52 -12.08
N TRP A 20 -6.83 -0.46 -12.51
CA TRP A 20 -7.49 0.85 -12.63
C TRP A 20 -8.54 0.90 -13.75
N GLY A 21 -8.38 0.13 -14.82
CA GLY A 21 -9.34 0.04 -15.91
C GLY A 21 -10.68 -0.53 -15.45
N GLU A 22 -10.64 -1.56 -14.61
CA GLU A 22 -11.82 -2.22 -14.05
C GLU A 22 -12.48 -1.35 -12.98
N HIS A 23 -11.71 -0.86 -12.00
CA HIS A 23 -12.22 -0.04 -10.90
C HIS A 23 -12.78 1.32 -11.35
N LYS A 24 -12.30 1.88 -12.47
CA LYS A 24 -12.88 3.11 -13.06
C LYS A 24 -14.33 2.96 -13.49
N GLN A 25 -14.78 1.74 -13.79
CA GLN A 25 -16.16 1.48 -14.17
C GLN A 25 -17.09 1.34 -12.95
N ASP A 26 -16.53 1.11 -11.77
CA ASP A 26 -17.27 1.14 -10.50
C ASP A 26 -17.38 2.58 -9.97
N SER A 27 -18.55 3.19 -10.18
CA SER A 27 -18.81 4.56 -9.74
C SER A 27 -18.77 4.71 -8.21
N SER A 28 -19.24 3.72 -7.46
CA SER A 28 -19.25 3.77 -5.99
C SER A 28 -17.84 3.73 -5.42
N PHE A 29 -16.99 2.86 -5.98
CA PHE A 29 -15.57 2.80 -5.65
C PHE A 29 -14.89 4.15 -5.93
N MET A 30 -15.09 4.69 -7.14
CA MET A 30 -14.43 5.93 -7.55
C MET A 30 -14.90 7.15 -6.74
N GLU A 31 -16.19 7.24 -6.41
CA GLU A 31 -16.72 8.30 -5.55
C GLU A 31 -16.13 8.23 -4.14
N SER A 32 -16.10 7.03 -3.56
CA SER A 32 -15.52 6.80 -2.23
C SER A 32 -14.03 7.13 -2.22
N LEU A 33 -13.28 6.72 -3.25
CA LEU A 33 -11.86 7.02 -3.37
C LEU A 33 -11.61 8.53 -3.54
N GLN A 34 -12.41 9.21 -4.38
CA GLN A 34 -12.31 10.66 -4.54
C GLN A 34 -12.62 11.42 -3.25
N PHE A 35 -13.58 10.95 -2.46
CA PHE A 35 -13.88 11.54 -1.16
C PHE A 35 -12.64 11.51 -0.24
N VAL A 36 -11.97 10.36 -0.15
CA VAL A 36 -10.76 10.20 0.67
C VAL A 36 -9.60 11.04 0.11
N ILE A 37 -9.38 11.03 -1.21
CA ILE A 37 -8.34 11.86 -1.86
C ILE A 37 -8.53 13.34 -1.52
N ARG A 38 -9.77 13.85 -1.55
CA ARG A 38 -10.08 15.25 -1.22
C ARG A 38 -9.89 15.56 0.27
N ALA A 39 -10.20 14.61 1.14
CA ALA A 39 -10.05 14.77 2.59
C ALA A 39 -8.59 14.69 3.07
N CYS A 40 -7.70 14.07 2.28
CA CYS A 40 -6.33 13.78 2.67
C CYS A 40 -5.30 14.45 1.73
N PRO A 41 -4.76 15.64 2.08
CA PRO A 41 -3.81 16.38 1.23
C PRO A 41 -2.57 15.59 0.80
N ALA A 42 -2.07 14.69 1.66
CA ALA A 42 -0.93 13.83 1.31
C ALA A 42 -1.20 12.93 0.09
N LEU A 43 -2.45 12.47 -0.13
CA LEU A 43 -2.81 11.69 -1.32
C LEU A 43 -2.78 12.52 -2.61
N GLN A 44 -2.87 13.84 -2.53
CA GLN A 44 -2.80 14.73 -3.69
C GLN A 44 -1.37 15.23 -3.91
N PHE A 45 -0.73 15.72 -2.86
CA PHE A 45 0.50 16.51 -2.96
C PHE A 45 1.72 15.87 -2.28
N GLY A 46 1.53 14.77 -1.55
CA GLY A 46 2.64 14.11 -0.86
C GLY A 46 3.59 13.41 -1.80
N ASP A 47 4.85 13.33 -1.40
CA ASP A 47 5.89 12.58 -2.09
C ASP A 47 5.56 11.08 -2.10
N CYS A 48 5.91 10.42 -3.19
CA CYS A 48 5.66 8.99 -3.36
C CYS A 48 6.90 8.18 -3.00
N HIS A 49 6.76 7.23 -2.09
CA HIS A 49 7.85 6.35 -1.65
C HIS A 49 7.43 4.90 -1.74
N TRP A 50 8.11 4.10 -2.57
CA TRP A 50 7.89 2.65 -2.60
C TRP A 50 8.22 2.02 -1.25
N ARG A 51 7.41 1.05 -0.84
CA ARG A 51 7.63 0.30 0.40
C ARG A 51 7.99 -1.14 0.08
N THR A 52 8.96 -1.66 0.82
CA THR A 52 9.30 -3.07 0.76
C THR A 52 8.22 -3.89 1.43
N ILE A 53 7.98 -5.08 0.89
CA ILE A 53 6.99 -6.03 1.43
C ILE A 53 7.66 -7.35 1.81
N SER A 54 7.03 -8.09 2.73
CA SER A 54 7.48 -9.41 3.17
C SER A 54 6.29 -10.29 3.53
N GLU A 55 6.27 -11.55 3.10
CA GLU A 55 5.25 -12.50 3.55
C GLU A 55 5.57 -13.14 4.90
N ASN A 56 6.85 -13.38 5.16
CA ASN A 56 7.32 -14.05 6.38
C ASN A 56 7.72 -13.06 7.48
N GLY A 57 7.73 -11.75 7.19
CA GLY A 57 8.12 -10.70 8.12
C GLY A 57 9.62 -10.66 8.41
N THR A 58 10.44 -11.27 7.56
CA THR A 58 11.90 -11.32 7.69
C THR A 58 12.57 -10.86 6.39
N ASP A 59 12.12 -11.38 5.25
CA ASP A 59 12.70 -11.08 3.93
C ASP A 59 11.87 -9.99 3.25
N PHE A 60 12.40 -8.77 3.23
CA PHE A 60 11.72 -7.59 2.68
C PHE A 60 12.29 -7.22 1.31
N MET A 61 11.42 -7.07 0.31
CA MET A 61 11.81 -6.84 -1.09
C MET A 61 10.99 -5.70 -1.71
N LEU A 62 11.57 -4.99 -2.67
CA LEU A 62 10.84 -3.98 -3.44
C LEU A 62 10.07 -4.61 -4.61
N PRO A 63 9.03 -3.93 -5.14
CA PRO A 63 8.33 -4.31 -6.38
C PRO A 63 9.24 -4.60 -7.59
N GLU A 64 10.46 -4.07 -7.58
CA GLU A 64 11.46 -4.21 -8.65
C GLU A 64 12.12 -5.58 -8.66
N ASP A 65 12.18 -6.24 -7.51
CA ASP A 65 12.87 -7.53 -7.30
C ASP A 65 11.97 -8.75 -7.65
N ALA A 66 10.99 -8.55 -8.55
CA ALA A 66 9.79 -9.39 -8.61
C ALA A 66 9.95 -10.82 -9.10
N GLU A 67 11.12 -11.22 -9.60
CA GLU A 67 11.36 -12.63 -9.93
C GLU A 67 11.16 -13.56 -8.71
N ASN A 68 11.21 -13.00 -7.49
CA ASN A 68 10.96 -13.72 -6.25
C ASN A 68 9.88 -13.07 -5.37
N LEU A 69 9.10 -12.09 -5.87
CA LEU A 69 8.05 -11.47 -5.06
C LEU A 69 6.94 -12.47 -4.79
N PRO A 70 6.70 -12.84 -3.54
CA PRO A 70 5.80 -13.95 -3.26
C PRO A 70 4.32 -13.50 -3.28
N ALA A 71 4.08 -12.18 -3.23
CA ALA A 71 2.75 -11.59 -3.29
C ALA A 71 2.61 -10.62 -4.47
N HIS A 72 1.46 -10.65 -5.15
CA HIS A 72 1.04 -9.66 -6.16
C HIS A 72 0.65 -8.31 -5.53
N VAL A 73 1.37 -7.90 -4.48
CA VAL A 73 1.09 -6.69 -3.72
C VAL A 73 2.08 -5.61 -4.11
N ILE A 74 1.57 -4.40 -4.29
CA ILE A 74 2.37 -3.20 -4.43
C ILE A 74 2.00 -2.28 -3.27
N ALA A 75 3.00 -1.76 -2.57
CA ALA A 75 2.80 -0.80 -1.49
C ALA A 75 3.67 0.43 -1.65
N TRP A 76 3.11 1.58 -1.32
CA TRP A 76 3.81 2.85 -1.34
C TRP A 76 3.22 3.78 -0.29
N SER A 77 4.05 4.70 0.19
CA SER A 77 3.61 5.77 1.07
C SER A 77 3.45 7.08 0.29
N ARG A 78 2.48 7.87 0.72
CA ARG A 78 2.35 9.29 0.39
C ARG A 78 2.71 10.10 1.62
N ILE A 79 3.78 10.88 1.55
CA ILE A 79 4.29 11.65 2.70
C ILE A 79 4.17 13.15 2.44
N LEU A 80 3.54 13.87 3.36
CA LEU A 80 3.43 15.33 3.32
C LEU A 80 3.41 15.88 4.75
N ASP A 81 4.18 16.93 5.02
CA ASP A 81 4.22 17.62 6.32
C ASP A 81 4.42 16.66 7.53
N GLY A 82 5.30 15.67 7.36
CA GLY A 82 5.60 14.66 8.39
C GLY A 82 4.46 13.68 8.67
N LYS A 83 3.43 13.64 7.81
CA LYS A 83 2.37 12.63 7.86
C LYS A 83 2.56 11.64 6.74
N GLU A 84 2.45 10.37 7.07
CA GLU A 84 2.53 9.27 6.13
C GLU A 84 1.16 8.62 5.97
N LEU A 85 0.72 8.46 4.72
CA LEU A 85 -0.39 7.59 4.36
C LEU A 85 0.17 6.38 3.61
N LEU A 86 -0.09 5.19 4.12
CA LEU A 86 0.29 3.95 3.49
C LEU A 86 -0.81 3.50 2.53
N CYS A 87 -0.45 3.31 1.27
CA CYS A 87 -1.31 2.73 0.24
C CYS A 87 -0.79 1.33 -0.14
N ALA A 88 -1.71 0.40 -0.37
CA ALA A 88 -1.35 -0.89 -0.94
C ALA A 88 -2.45 -1.45 -1.84
N VAL A 89 -2.05 -2.10 -2.93
CA VAL A 89 -2.95 -2.79 -3.86
C VAL A 89 -2.57 -4.26 -3.90
N ASN A 90 -3.58 -5.13 -3.80
CA ASN A 90 -3.44 -6.53 -4.14
C ASN A 90 -3.94 -6.75 -5.58
N LEU A 91 -3.01 -7.09 -6.47
CA LEU A 91 -3.28 -7.36 -7.88
C LEU A 91 -3.64 -8.83 -8.14
N HIS A 92 -3.62 -9.69 -7.11
CA HIS A 92 -4.13 -11.05 -7.23
C HIS A 92 -5.66 -11.02 -7.34
N ARG A 93 -6.22 -11.58 -8.42
CA ARG A 93 -7.66 -11.51 -8.71
C ARG A 93 -8.54 -12.42 -7.84
N GLN A 94 -7.99 -13.48 -7.27
CA GLN A 94 -8.74 -14.49 -6.52
C GLN A 94 -8.33 -14.70 -5.06
N GLN A 95 -7.11 -14.32 -4.67
CA GLN A 95 -6.55 -14.64 -3.37
C GLN A 95 -6.29 -13.37 -2.57
N GLN A 96 -6.64 -13.42 -1.29
CA GLN A 96 -6.21 -12.41 -0.33
C GLN A 96 -4.70 -12.50 -0.15
N CYS A 97 -4.05 -11.36 0.06
CA CYS A 97 -2.65 -11.30 0.41
C CYS A 97 -2.50 -10.84 1.86
N VAL A 98 -1.57 -11.47 2.57
CA VAL A 98 -1.22 -11.10 3.94
C VAL A 98 0.28 -10.87 4.00
N VAL A 99 0.68 -9.61 4.15
CA VAL A 99 2.08 -9.19 4.03
C VAL A 99 2.42 -8.15 5.09
N TYR A 100 3.68 -8.15 5.51
CA TYR A 100 4.28 -7.04 6.22
C TYR A 100 4.74 -6.00 5.22
N VAL A 101 4.49 -4.73 5.52
CA VAL A 101 4.88 -3.61 4.66
C VAL A 101 5.62 -2.59 5.50
N THR A 102 6.81 -2.17 5.06
CA THR A 102 7.56 -1.13 5.76
C THR A 102 6.85 0.21 5.69
N ILE A 103 7.05 1.02 6.73
CA ILE A 103 6.55 2.40 6.85
C ILE A 103 7.72 3.31 7.20
N ASP A 104 7.50 4.62 7.23
CA ASP A 104 8.56 5.54 7.55
C ASP A 104 9.02 5.36 9.00
N TYR A 105 10.32 5.20 9.19
CA TYR A 105 10.88 4.95 10.52
C TYR A 105 10.73 6.17 11.43
N ASP A 106 10.90 7.38 10.91
CA ASP A 106 10.96 8.60 11.71
C ASP A 106 9.57 9.20 11.97
N LEU A 107 8.59 8.92 11.09
CA LEU A 107 7.25 9.51 11.19
C LEU A 107 6.29 8.71 12.07
N GLN A 108 6.59 7.44 12.34
CA GLN A 108 5.70 6.55 13.07
C GLN A 108 6.22 6.29 14.48
N VAL A 109 5.33 6.19 15.46
CA VAL A 109 5.70 5.83 16.84
C VAL A 109 5.48 4.34 17.04
N SER A 110 6.45 3.64 17.63
CA SER A 110 6.30 2.20 17.92
C SER A 110 5.08 1.94 18.82
N ASN A 111 4.32 0.88 18.54
CA ASN A 111 3.03 0.57 19.19
C ASN A 111 1.91 1.61 18.94
N SER A 112 2.10 2.56 18.02
CA SER A 112 0.98 3.33 17.49
C SER A 112 0.12 2.47 16.55
N LYS A 113 -0.95 3.06 16.04
CA LYS A 113 -1.83 2.44 15.07
C LYS A 113 -2.01 3.32 13.85
N LEU A 114 -2.12 2.69 12.69
CA LEU A 114 -2.64 3.33 11.48
C LEU A 114 -4.11 2.97 11.33
N ASN A 115 -4.96 3.95 11.06
CA ASN A 115 -6.39 3.75 10.88
C ASN A 115 -6.72 3.57 9.41
N ARG A 116 -7.68 2.70 9.10
CA ARG A 116 -8.18 2.52 7.74
C ARG A 116 -8.90 3.78 7.28
N LEU A 117 -8.41 4.39 6.21
CA LEU A 117 -9.03 5.53 5.54
C LEU A 117 -9.83 5.09 4.32
N PHE A 118 -9.39 4.04 3.64
CA PHE A 118 -10.05 3.48 2.48
C PHE A 118 -9.79 1.97 2.37
N GLY A 119 -10.78 1.23 1.89
CA GLY A 119 -10.66 -0.19 1.59
C GLY A 119 -11.97 -0.94 1.84
N PRO A 120 -12.06 -2.20 1.40
CA PRO A 120 -13.23 -3.04 1.62
C PRO A 120 -13.51 -3.28 3.10
N ASP A 121 -14.78 -3.47 3.49
CA ASP A 121 -15.18 -3.60 4.90
C ASP A 121 -14.52 -4.76 5.64
N ASN A 122 -14.14 -5.83 4.94
CA ASN A 122 -13.47 -7.00 5.49
C ASN A 122 -11.96 -6.81 5.75
N THR A 123 -11.43 -5.60 5.57
CA THR A 123 -10.06 -5.24 5.98
C THR A 123 -10.03 -4.74 7.43
N PRO A 124 -8.93 -4.89 8.17
CA PRO A 124 -8.83 -4.34 9.52
C PRO A 124 -9.09 -2.82 9.56
N THR A 125 -9.78 -2.32 10.59
CA THR A 125 -9.98 -0.88 10.78
C THR A 125 -8.74 -0.17 11.31
N GLU A 126 -7.84 -0.92 11.95
CA GLU A 126 -6.61 -0.42 12.53
C GLU A 126 -5.48 -1.45 12.33
N LEU A 127 -4.26 -0.96 12.19
CA LEU A 127 -3.06 -1.77 12.07
C LEU A 127 -2.07 -1.36 13.14
N ASN A 128 -1.47 -2.33 13.83
CA ASN A 128 -0.41 -2.05 14.79
C ASN A 128 0.91 -1.81 14.07
N VAL A 129 1.63 -0.77 14.50
CA VAL A 129 3.02 -0.55 14.08
C VAL A 129 3.93 -1.48 14.86
N GLU A 130 4.65 -2.34 14.14
CA GLU A 130 5.61 -3.30 14.68
C GLU A 130 7.06 -2.83 14.45
N ASP A 131 7.91 -3.00 15.47
CA ASP A 131 9.35 -2.78 15.38
C ASP A 131 10.04 -3.97 14.67
N ARG A 132 9.87 -4.02 13.35
CA ARG A 132 10.37 -5.08 12.47
C ARG A 132 10.87 -4.45 11.16
N ASN A 133 12.11 -4.75 10.80
CA ASN A 133 12.82 -4.14 9.66
C ASN A 133 12.76 -2.60 9.66
N GLY A 134 13.13 -1.99 10.80
CA GLY A 134 12.82 -0.60 11.09
C GLY A 134 11.43 -0.52 11.73
N LYS A 135 10.41 -0.21 10.92
CA LYS A 135 9.00 -0.26 11.32
C LYS A 135 8.16 -0.82 10.18
N CYS A 136 7.16 -1.62 10.51
CA CYS A 136 6.24 -2.17 9.52
C CYS A 136 4.83 -2.33 10.09
N VAL A 137 3.86 -2.58 9.21
CA VAL A 137 2.51 -3.02 9.56
C VAL A 137 2.19 -4.32 8.83
N ARG A 138 1.33 -5.15 9.43
CA ARG A 138 0.84 -6.37 8.80
C ARG A 138 -0.51 -6.10 8.12
N LEU A 139 -0.51 -6.09 6.79
CA LEU A 139 -1.71 -5.91 5.98
C LEU A 139 -2.40 -7.24 5.70
N THR A 140 -3.74 -7.19 5.69
CA THR A 140 -4.59 -8.20 5.03
C THR A 140 -5.36 -7.47 3.93
N ILE A 141 -5.08 -7.81 2.68
CA ILE A 141 -5.64 -7.13 1.51
C ILE A 141 -6.45 -8.14 0.69
N PRO A 142 -7.78 -7.94 0.54
CA PRO A 142 -8.61 -8.80 -0.29
C PRO A 142 -8.14 -8.84 -1.74
N PRO A 143 -8.59 -9.83 -2.53
CA PRO A 143 -8.31 -9.87 -3.96
C PRO A 143 -8.72 -8.56 -4.65
N ASP A 144 -7.95 -8.12 -5.63
CA ASP A 144 -8.27 -6.99 -6.51
C ASP A 144 -8.73 -5.73 -5.74
N SER A 145 -8.00 -5.36 -4.68
CA SER A 145 -8.42 -4.30 -3.76
C SER A 145 -7.30 -3.31 -3.45
N LEU A 146 -7.70 -2.04 -3.30
CA LEU A 146 -6.88 -0.96 -2.75
C LEU A 146 -7.22 -0.74 -1.28
N VAL A 147 -6.20 -0.57 -0.45
CA VAL A 147 -6.32 -0.12 0.93
C VAL A 147 -5.46 1.10 1.19
N ILE A 148 -5.94 2.00 2.05
CA ILE A 148 -5.21 3.20 2.49
C ILE A 148 -5.33 3.31 4.01
N TYR A 149 -4.20 3.50 4.68
CA TYR A 149 -4.10 3.68 6.13
C TYR A 149 -3.29 4.92 6.49
N GLY A 150 -3.57 5.54 7.64
CA GLY A 150 -2.82 6.69 8.16
C GLY A 150 -3.25 7.14 9.55
#